data_AF-A0A8T5RI21-F1
#
_entry.id   AF-A0A8T5RI21-F1
#
_cell.length_a   1.000
_cell.length_b   1.000
_cell.length_c   1.000
_cell.angle_alpha   90.00
_cell.angle_beta   90.00
_cell.angle_gamma   90.00
#
_symmetry.space_group_name_H-M   'P 1'
#
loop_
_entity.id
_entity.type
_entity.pdbx_description
1 polymer ?
#
loop_
_entity_poly.entity_id
_entity_poly.type
_entity_poly.pdbx_seq_one_letter_code
_entity_poly.pdbx_strand_id
1 'polypeptide(L)'
;MPKTLNYSIVGLEDYTISFEIYCSLCEIQKFCKWGKEEPFSIKISCGDLNRAKEKVKFEQLQKLQKTEDVSVSYEELIKKVKINLQGIFSEIWKTKIKAHKEEIRCLDSRKIEPMLVAQQGQDWWQDFNTTLKVINDECEKIT
;
A
#
# COMPACT_ATOMS: atom_id res chain seq x y z
N MET A 1 -15.19 -11.21 0.17
CA MET A 1 -13.99 -11.51 0.99
C MET A 1 -12.79 -10.98 0.22
N PRO A 2 -11.91 -10.20 0.87
CA PRO A 2 -10.70 -9.72 0.21
C PRO A 2 -9.80 -10.90 -0.17
N LYS A 3 -9.20 -10.82 -1.34
CA LYS A 3 -8.25 -11.80 -1.86
C LYS A 3 -6.83 -11.28 -1.75
N THR A 4 -5.89 -12.20 -1.57
CA THR A 4 -4.47 -11.84 -1.71
C THR A 4 -4.15 -11.77 -3.20
N LEU A 5 -3.55 -10.67 -3.62
CA LEU A 5 -3.06 -10.48 -4.99
C LEU A 5 -1.87 -11.38 -5.24
N ASN A 6 -1.65 -11.74 -6.50
CA ASN A 6 -0.47 -12.48 -6.89
C ASN A 6 0.77 -11.62 -6.61
N TYR A 7 1.74 -12.14 -5.86
CA TYR A 7 3.03 -11.49 -5.69
C TYR A 7 4.17 -12.48 -5.83
N SER A 8 5.32 -11.99 -6.29
CA SER A 8 6.58 -12.74 -6.35
C SER A 8 7.63 -12.06 -5.51
N ILE A 9 8.57 -12.85 -5.00
CA ILE A 9 9.71 -12.38 -4.23
C ILE A 9 10.92 -12.35 -5.16
N VAL A 10 11.62 -11.22 -5.20
CA VAL A 10 12.87 -11.03 -5.93
C VAL A 10 13.97 -10.84 -4.88
N GLY A 11 14.85 -11.83 -4.73
CA GLY A 11 15.83 -11.83 -3.64
C GLY A 11 15.19 -12.15 -2.29
N LEU A 12 15.56 -11.41 -1.24
CA LEU A 12 15.07 -11.63 0.14
C LEU A 12 14.10 -10.54 0.64
N GLU A 13 14.15 -9.34 0.06
CA GLU A 13 13.44 -8.17 0.62
C GLU A 13 12.53 -7.44 -0.38
N ASP A 14 12.59 -7.78 -1.67
CA ASP A 14 11.80 -7.12 -2.71
C ASP A 14 10.63 -7.99 -3.16
N TYR A 15 9.45 -7.38 -3.22
CA TYR A 15 8.19 -8.00 -3.60
C TYR A 15 7.62 -7.28 -4.82
N THR A 16 7.18 -8.06 -5.81
CA THR A 16 6.43 -7.53 -6.95
C THR A 16 4.98 -7.99 -6.82
N ILE A 17 4.07 -7.05 -6.54
CA ILE A 17 2.62 -7.31 -6.44
C ILE A 17 2.00 -7.06 -7.81
N SER A 18 1.29 -8.05 -8.35
CA SER A 18 0.59 -7.98 -9.63
C SER A 18 -0.92 -7.82 -9.46
N PHE A 19 -1.51 -6.93 -10.24
CA PHE A 19 -2.95 -6.68 -10.31
C PHE A 19 -3.61 -7.37 -11.51
N GLU A 20 -2.99 -8.43 -12.03
CA GLU A 20 -3.45 -9.19 -13.20
C GLU A 20 -4.94 -9.55 -13.16
N ILE A 21 -5.43 -9.98 -12.00
CA ILE A 21 -6.83 -10.37 -11.80
C ILE A 21 -7.81 -9.26 -12.20
N TYR A 22 -7.41 -8.00 -12.03
CA TYR A 22 -8.22 -6.86 -12.38
C TYR A 22 -7.96 -6.33 -13.78
N CYS A 23 -6.75 -6.52 -14.29
CA CYS A 23 -6.46 -6.24 -15.68
C CYS A 23 -7.30 -7.14 -16.60
N SER A 24 -7.56 -8.40 -16.23
CA SER A 24 -8.34 -9.36 -17.04
C SER A 24 -9.86 -9.15 -17.07
N LEU A 25 -10.42 -8.39 -16.13
CA LEU A 25 -11.87 -8.20 -15.94
C LEU A 25 -12.39 -6.85 -16.47
N CYS A 26 -11.53 -6.03 -17.06
CA CYS A 26 -11.92 -4.70 -17.52
C CYS A 26 -12.46 -4.77 -18.97
N GLU A 27 -13.76 -4.57 -19.20
CA GLU A 27 -14.33 -4.49 -20.57
C GLU A 27 -13.72 -3.35 -21.41
N ILE A 28 -13.06 -2.39 -20.75
CA ILE A 28 -12.41 -1.21 -21.33
C ILE A 28 -10.91 -1.49 -21.56
N GLN A 29 -10.44 -2.74 -21.37
CA GLN A 29 -9.04 -3.18 -21.51
C GLN A 29 -8.36 -2.67 -22.78
N LYS A 30 -9.09 -2.60 -23.90
CA LYS A 30 -8.58 -2.10 -25.19
C LYS A 30 -8.00 -0.67 -25.13
N PHE A 31 -8.27 0.07 -24.06
CA PHE A 31 -7.76 1.41 -23.83
C PHE A 31 -6.92 1.55 -22.55
N CYS A 32 -6.75 0.47 -21.79
CA CYS A 32 -5.79 0.43 -20.69
C CYS A 32 -4.40 0.16 -21.26
N LYS A 33 -3.37 0.76 -20.65
CA LYS A 33 -1.99 0.41 -20.98
C LYS A 33 -1.65 -1.02 -20.53
N TRP A 34 -2.31 -1.47 -19.47
CA TRP A 34 -2.08 -2.76 -18.83
C TRP A 34 -3.14 -3.78 -19.25
N GLY A 35 -2.70 -4.99 -19.53
CA GLY A 35 -3.52 -6.08 -20.06
C GLY A 35 -3.26 -7.41 -19.35
N LYS A 36 -3.81 -8.50 -19.90
CA LYS A 36 -3.56 -9.85 -19.37
C LYS A 36 -2.10 -10.28 -19.59
N GLU A 37 -1.52 -9.90 -20.72
CA GLU A 37 -0.13 -10.25 -21.09
C GLU A 37 0.90 -9.40 -20.34
N GLU A 38 0.56 -8.14 -20.05
CA GLU A 38 1.38 -7.22 -19.28
C GLU A 38 0.53 -6.57 -18.17
N PRO A 39 0.37 -7.25 -17.01
CA PRO A 39 -0.45 -6.76 -15.93
C PRO A 39 0.23 -5.64 -15.17
N PHE A 40 -0.57 -4.67 -14.70
CA PHE A 40 -0.08 -3.62 -13.82
C PHE A 40 0.52 -4.26 -12.56
N SER A 41 1.77 -3.90 -12.25
CA SER A 41 2.49 -4.47 -11.13
C SER A 41 3.28 -3.38 -10.42
N ILE A 42 3.39 -3.49 -9.09
CA ILE A 42 4.17 -2.56 -8.28
C ILE A 42 5.28 -3.31 -7.54
N LYS A 43 6.37 -2.60 -7.26
CA LYS A 43 7.46 -3.11 -6.43
C LYS A 43 7.37 -2.51 -5.04
N ILE A 44 7.50 -3.36 -4.03
CA ILE A 44 7.52 -3.03 -2.60
C ILE A 44 8.77 -3.67 -2.01
N SER A 45 9.59 -2.90 -1.31
CA SER A 45 10.74 -3.42 -0.56
C SER A 45 10.46 -3.41 0.94
N CYS A 46 11.01 -4.37 1.68
CA CYS A 46 10.99 -4.33 3.15
C CYS A 46 11.67 -3.08 3.68
N GLY A 47 12.73 -2.61 3.01
CA GLY A 47 13.40 -1.35 3.34
C GLY A 47 12.48 -0.13 3.27
N ASP A 48 11.63 -0.03 2.24
CA ASP A 48 10.66 1.06 2.12
C ASP A 48 9.60 1.00 3.22
N LEU A 49 9.10 -0.20 3.55
CA LEU A 49 8.15 -0.41 4.64
C LEU A 49 8.75 -0.02 6.00
N ASN A 50 9.98 -0.47 6.27
CA ASN A 50 10.68 -0.17 7.52
C ASN A 50 10.98 1.33 7.66
N ARG A 51 11.47 1.99 6.61
CA ARG A 51 11.66 3.45 6.62
C ARG A 51 10.36 4.21 6.85
N ALA A 52 9.25 3.75 6.26
CA ALA A 52 7.94 4.37 6.50
C ALA A 52 7.49 4.21 7.96
N LYS A 53 7.69 3.02 8.55
CA LYS A 53 7.44 2.77 9.98
C LYS A 53 8.28 3.66 10.88
N GLU A 54 9.58 3.77 10.60
CA GLU A 54 10.51 4.62 11.35
C GLU A 54 10.14 6.10 11.26
N LYS A 55 9.77 6.58 10.07
CA LYS A 55 9.31 7.96 9.90
C LYS A 55 8.07 8.25 10.74
N VAL A 56 7.07 7.37 10.74
CA VAL A 56 5.86 7.51 11.56
C VAL A 56 6.21 7.49 13.06
N LYS A 57 7.08 6.57 13.47
CA LYS A 57 7.58 6.49 14.85
C LYS A 57 8.26 7.79 15.27
N PHE A 58 9.15 8.33 14.43
CA PHE A 58 9.85 9.58 14.69
C PHE A 58 8.91 10.78 14.81
N GLU A 59 7.97 10.93 13.87
CA GLU A 59 7.00 12.02 13.90
C GLU A 59 6.08 11.97 15.15
N GLN A 60 5.68 10.77 15.56
CA GLN A 60 4.89 10.61 16.79
C GLN A 60 5.72 10.90 18.04
N LEU A 61 6.96 10.43 18.11
CA LEU A 61 7.86 10.74 19.22
C LEU A 61 8.09 12.24 19.36
N GLN A 62 8.33 12.96 18.25
CA GLN A 62 8.47 14.41 18.28
C GLN A 62 7.22 15.13 18.77
N LYS A 63 6.02 14.63 18.43
CA LYS A 63 4.76 15.19 18.94
C LYS A 63 4.63 14.95 20.43
N LEU A 64 4.85 13.70 20.88
CA LEU A 64 4.77 13.32 22.28
C LEU A 64 5.76 14.11 23.14
N GLN A 65 7.00 14.28 22.69
CA GLN A 65 8.01 15.11 23.37
C GLN A 65 7.62 16.57 23.54
N LYS A 66 6.75 17.11 22.68
CA LYS A 66 6.26 18.49 22.77
C LYS A 66 5.03 18.63 23.65
N THR A 67 4.30 17.55 23.90
CA THR A 67 3.01 17.54 24.61
C THR A 67 3.07 16.93 26.00
N GLU A 68 3.99 16.00 26.23
CA GLU A 68 4.15 15.30 27.50
C GLU A 68 5.10 16.05 28.43
N ASP A 69 4.98 15.78 29.73
CA ASP A 69 5.82 16.39 30.74
C ASP A 69 7.30 15.96 30.55
N VAL A 70 8.23 16.90 30.81
CA VAL A 70 9.68 16.69 30.65
C VAL A 70 10.20 15.56 31.55
N SER A 71 9.46 15.23 32.62
CA SER A 71 9.76 14.09 33.51
C SER A 71 9.50 12.71 32.91
N VAL A 72 8.74 12.61 31.82
CA VAL A 72 8.45 11.33 31.16
C VAL A 72 9.70 10.84 30.41
N SER A 73 10.13 9.63 30.73
CA SER A 73 11.32 9.04 30.13
C SER A 73 11.13 8.71 28.64
N TYR A 74 12.23 8.70 27.88
CA TYR A 74 12.18 8.32 26.46
C TYR A 74 11.62 6.89 26.24
N GLU A 75 11.90 5.96 27.15
CA GLU A 75 11.36 4.59 27.09
C GLU A 75 9.84 4.54 27.25
N GLU A 76 9.28 5.38 28.13
CA GLU A 76 7.82 5.50 28.29
C GLU A 76 7.16 6.14 27.08
N LEU A 77 7.83 7.12 26.46
CA LEU A 77 7.35 7.73 25.21
C LEU A 77 7.34 6.72 24.06
N ILE A 78 8.35 5.87 23.93
CA ILE A 78 8.38 4.81 22.91
C ILE A 78 7.19 3.85 23.06
N LYS A 79 6.84 3.46 24.29
CA LYS A 79 5.70 2.57 24.55
C LYS A 79 4.35 3.18 24.14
N LYS A 80 4.26 4.51 24.08
CA LYS A 80 3.05 5.24 23.63
C LYS A 80 2.95 5.34 22.11
N VAL A 81 4.03 5.10 21.36
CA VAL A 81 4.00 5.13 19.89
C VAL A 81 3.16 3.99 19.36
N LYS A 82 2.19 4.31 18.50
CA LYS A 82 1.37 3.33 17.79
C LYS A 82 1.55 3.53 16.29
N ILE A 83 2.25 2.59 15.66
CA ILE A 83 2.46 2.61 14.22
C ILE A 83 1.13 2.29 13.53
N ASN A 84 0.61 3.25 12.77
CA ASN A 84 -0.59 3.06 11.97
C ASN A 84 -0.23 2.48 10.59
N LEU A 85 -0.19 1.15 10.49
CA LEU A 85 0.09 0.44 9.23
C LEU A 85 -0.89 0.81 8.11
N GLN A 86 -2.15 1.05 8.45
CA GLN A 86 -3.17 1.45 7.46
C GLN A 86 -2.84 2.81 6.83
N GLY A 87 -2.26 3.73 7.61
CA GLY A 87 -1.76 5.01 7.10
C GLY A 87 -0.60 4.84 6.12
N ILE A 88 0.35 3.95 6.45
CA ILE A 88 1.48 3.62 5.58
C ILE A 88 0.99 3.02 4.26
N PHE A 89 0.11 2.02 4.33
CA PHE A 89 -0.42 1.36 3.13
C PHE A 89 -1.24 2.31 2.27
N SER A 90 -1.99 3.24 2.88
CA SER A 90 -2.75 4.27 2.17
C SER A 90 -1.83 5.19 1.36
N GLU A 91 -0.69 5.58 1.93
CA GLU A 91 0.28 6.42 1.22
C GLU A 91 0.96 5.65 0.07
N ILE A 92 1.30 4.37 0.27
CA ILE A 92 1.82 3.51 -0.80
C ILE A 92 0.79 3.39 -1.93
N TRP A 93 -0.48 3.12 -1.59
CA TRP A 93 -1.56 3.06 -2.57
C TRP A 93 -1.71 4.37 -3.35
N LYS A 94 -1.66 5.51 -2.67
CA LYS A 94 -1.75 6.83 -3.31
C LYS A 94 -0.60 7.07 -4.29
N THR A 95 0.61 6.75 -3.89
CA THR A 95 1.85 7.06 -4.63
C THR A 95 2.18 6.06 -5.73
N LYS A 96 1.91 4.76 -5.51
CA LYS A 96 2.28 3.68 -6.43
C LYS A 96 1.15 3.22 -7.34
N ILE A 97 -0.12 3.48 -6.99
CA ILE A 97 -1.26 2.95 -7.73
C ILE A 97 -2.13 4.09 -8.26
N LYS A 98 -2.67 4.94 -7.37
CA LYS A 98 -3.52 6.08 -7.79
C LYS A 98 -2.79 7.12 -8.63
N ALA A 99 -1.46 7.22 -8.51
CA ALA A 99 -0.64 8.07 -9.38
C ALA A 99 -0.72 7.65 -10.85
N HIS A 100 -0.97 6.36 -11.13
CA HIS A 100 -1.07 5.79 -12.47
C HIS A 100 -2.51 5.63 -12.96
N LYS A 101 -3.47 6.34 -12.36
CA LYS A 101 -4.89 6.25 -12.75
C LYS A 101 -5.15 6.53 -14.24
N GLU A 102 -4.31 7.37 -14.89
CA GLU A 102 -4.44 7.65 -16.32
C GLU A 102 -4.04 6.44 -17.19
N GLU A 103 -3.15 5.58 -16.68
CA GLU A 103 -2.71 4.33 -17.31
C GLU A 103 -3.66 3.17 -16.96
N ILE A 104 -4.35 3.27 -15.81
CA ILE A 104 -5.30 2.29 -15.26
C ILE A 104 -6.71 2.89 -15.37
N ARG A 105 -7.31 2.87 -16.56
CA ARG A 105 -8.60 3.53 -16.81
C ARG A 105 -9.73 3.08 -15.90
N CYS A 106 -9.74 1.83 -15.44
CA CYS A 106 -10.68 1.31 -14.43
C CYS A 106 -10.67 2.09 -13.10
N LEU A 107 -9.63 2.87 -12.83
CA LEU A 107 -9.51 3.74 -11.67
C LEU A 107 -9.66 5.23 -12.00
N ASP A 108 -10.02 5.58 -13.24
CA ASP A 108 -10.21 6.98 -13.68
C ASP A 108 -11.69 7.32 -13.88
N SER A 109 -12.24 8.04 -12.89
CA SER A 109 -13.63 8.52 -12.89
C SER A 109 -13.92 9.57 -13.97
N ARG A 110 -12.91 10.05 -14.72
CA ARG A 110 -13.11 10.92 -15.89
C ARG A 110 -13.36 10.10 -17.16
N LYS A 111 -13.05 8.81 -17.15
CA LYS A 111 -13.12 7.91 -18.31
C LYS A 111 -14.20 6.84 -18.17
N ILE A 112 -14.59 6.52 -16.93
CA ILE A 112 -15.59 5.52 -16.58
C ILE A 112 -16.57 6.14 -15.57
N GLU A 113 -17.79 5.62 -15.55
CA GLU A 113 -18.83 5.99 -14.59
C GLU A 113 -18.28 5.98 -13.14
N PRO A 114 -18.43 7.08 -12.38
CA PRO A 114 -17.79 7.23 -11.08
C PRO A 114 -18.16 6.18 -10.03
N MET A 115 -19.40 5.66 -10.00
CA MET A 115 -19.79 4.62 -9.05
C MET A 115 -19.06 3.30 -9.33
N LEU A 116 -18.95 2.90 -10.60
CA LEU A 116 -18.16 1.73 -11.00
C LEU A 116 -16.68 1.87 -10.65
N VAL A 117 -16.10 3.06 -10.88
CA VAL A 117 -14.71 3.35 -10.50
C VAL A 117 -14.52 3.31 -8.98
N ALA A 118 -15.47 3.83 -8.22
CA ALA A 118 -15.41 3.81 -6.76
C ALA A 118 -15.48 2.37 -6.22
N GLN A 119 -16.38 1.55 -6.76
CA GLN A 119 -16.50 0.15 -6.39
C GLN A 119 -15.22 -0.64 -6.72
N GLN A 120 -14.73 -0.54 -7.96
CA GLN A 120 -13.50 -1.22 -8.36
C GLN A 120 -12.29 -0.72 -7.56
N GLY A 121 -12.18 0.58 -7.33
CA GLY A 121 -11.12 1.15 -6.50
C GLY A 121 -11.15 0.66 -5.06
N GLN A 122 -12.35 0.41 -4.52
CA GLN A 122 -12.51 -0.19 -3.20
C GLN A 122 -12.08 -1.65 -3.18
N ASP A 123 -12.47 -2.44 -4.18
CA ASP A 123 -12.08 -3.85 -4.30
C ASP A 123 -10.55 -4.00 -4.40
N TRP A 124 -9.93 -3.24 -5.30
CA TRP A 124 -8.47 -3.25 -5.45
C TRP A 124 -7.77 -2.83 -4.16
N TRP A 125 -8.29 -1.80 -3.47
CA TRP A 125 -7.73 -1.35 -2.20
C TRP A 125 -7.81 -2.42 -1.12
N GLN A 126 -8.95 -3.13 -1.00
CA GLN A 126 -9.12 -4.19 -0.01
C GLN A 126 -8.14 -5.35 -0.23
N ASP A 127 -7.97 -5.78 -1.48
CA ASP A 127 -7.05 -6.86 -1.84
C ASP A 127 -5.59 -6.45 -1.69
N PHE A 128 -5.25 -5.23 -2.12
CA PHE A 128 -3.94 -4.65 -1.92
C PHE A 128 -3.57 -4.53 -0.44
N ASN A 129 -4.47 -3.99 0.38
CA ASN A 129 -4.25 -3.84 1.82
C ASN A 129 -4.05 -5.21 2.50
N THR A 130 -4.82 -6.22 2.09
CA THR A 130 -4.65 -7.59 2.57
C THR A 130 -3.29 -8.16 2.17
N THR A 131 -2.88 -7.95 0.93
CA THR A 131 -1.58 -8.43 0.41
C THR A 131 -0.41 -7.75 1.09
N LEU A 132 -0.48 -6.43 1.33
CA LEU A 132 0.56 -5.70 2.03
C LEU A 132 0.70 -6.10 3.50
N LYS A 133 -0.38 -6.53 4.16
CA LYS A 133 -0.27 -7.10 5.51
C LYS A 133 0.57 -8.37 5.49
N VAL A 134 0.30 -9.28 4.56
CA VAL A 134 1.07 -10.52 4.40
C VAL A 134 2.55 -10.19 4.14
N ILE A 135 2.84 -9.29 3.20
CA ILE A 135 4.22 -8.87 2.91
C ILE A 135 4.88 -8.20 4.12
N ASN A 136 4.14 -7.36 4.84
CA ASN A 136 4.65 -6.72 6.05
C ASN A 136 5.04 -7.76 7.12
N ASP A 137 4.19 -8.76 7.33
CA ASP A 137 4.44 -9.83 8.29
C ASP A 137 5.66 -10.67 7.88
N GLU A 138 5.88 -10.89 6.58
CA GLU A 138 7.12 -11.52 6.09
C GLU A 138 8.36 -10.63 6.31
N CYS A 139 8.27 -9.33 6.03
CA CYS A 139 9.36 -8.39 6.28
C CYS A 139 9.73 -8.30 7.78
N GLU A 140 8.75 -8.42 8.68
CA GLU A 140 8.97 -8.42 10.12
C GLU A 140 9.72 -9.67 10.62
N LYS A 141 9.72 -10.79 9.87
CA LYS A 141 10.52 -11.98 10.23
C LYS A 141 12.00 -11.84 9.89
N ILE A 142 12.35 -10.91 9.00
CA ILE A 142 13.72 -10.67 8.53
C ILE A 142 14.42 -9.62 9.43
N THR A 143 13.64 -8.78 10.11
CA THR A 143 14.12 -7.66 10.93
C THR A 143 14.32 -8.09 12.39
#